data_AF-A0A349JTV7-F1
#
_entry.id   AF-A0A349JTV7-F1
#
_cell.length_a   1.000
_cell.length_b   1.000
_cell.length_c   1.000
_cell.angle_alpha   90.00
_cell.angle_beta   90.00
_cell.angle_gamma   90.00
#
_symmetry.space_group_name_H-M   'P 1'
#
loop_
_entity.id
_entity.type
_entity.pdbx_description
1 polymer ?
#
loop_
_entity_poly.entity_id
_entity_poly.type
_entity_poly.pdbx_seq_one_letter_code
_entity_poly.pdbx_strand_id
1 'polypeptide(L)'
;MSTWTACRICWVRRADSCAANTAAPRRPRLTGRFLAVRSLTPCRGPRMLAAPVTHTESFPLRPSRSGRRPMQQPIVGIPVFRISWNAFTASALALALALALALSSSPLFAQAGLAEQEGRAMRIGIIGSGTMGGAIGLLWAEAGHEILFSSRNPDELMDLVQSAAPRASAGYADAAAYFGDVILLAVPPGAIPQIGEDIGHLMQGKVVIDLTNPRADRDGPLTDEWLEMGTGLAMAQYLPGARLVKAFNSLGARMLANPIGRSGEKIGVPIAGDDAEARDIVADLVRDTGLEPVMVGRLERAKEFDRGSPVWVSGQSAAQLREALNLR
;
A
#
# COMPACT_ATOMS: atom_id res chain seq x y z
N MET A 1 4.57 60.66 6.53
CA MET A 1 5.88 60.51 5.83
C MET A 1 6.10 59.01 5.70
N SER A 2 5.51 58.37 4.69
CA SER A 2 5.96 58.19 3.30
C SER A 2 6.43 56.74 3.09
N THR A 3 5.48 55.92 2.65
CA THR A 3 5.57 54.58 2.02
C THR A 3 6.07 54.68 0.58
N TRP A 4 6.92 53.75 0.11
CA TRP A 4 7.28 53.45 -1.30
C TRP A 4 8.08 52.12 -1.29
N THR A 5 7.95 51.09 -2.14
CA THR A 5 7.32 50.93 -3.47
C THR A 5 7.09 49.42 -3.75
N ALA A 6 5.93 49.07 -4.29
CA ALA A 6 5.70 47.82 -5.04
C ALA A 6 5.67 48.14 -6.53
N CYS A 7 6.33 47.33 -7.36
CA CYS A 7 6.32 47.47 -8.82
C CYS A 7 5.30 46.50 -9.42
N ARG A 8 4.19 47.03 -9.95
CA ARG A 8 3.23 46.36 -10.84
C ARG A 8 3.52 46.80 -12.27
N ILE A 9 3.57 45.85 -13.21
CA ILE A 9 3.42 46.11 -14.65
C ILE A 9 2.02 45.64 -15.05
N CYS A 10 1.38 46.45 -15.89
CA CYS A 10 -0.03 46.47 -16.22
C CYS A 10 -0.31 45.99 -17.66
N TRP A 11 -1.47 45.34 -17.83
CA TRP A 11 -2.39 45.33 -18.99
C TRP A 11 -1.95 44.61 -20.28
N VAL A 12 -2.83 43.89 -21.00
CA VAL A 12 -4.11 44.35 -21.57
C VAL A 12 -5.13 43.19 -21.73
N ARG A 13 -6.37 43.41 -21.28
CA ARG A 13 -7.59 42.73 -21.76
C ARG A 13 -8.07 43.40 -23.04
N ARG A 14 -8.55 42.63 -24.02
CA ARG A 14 -9.52 43.12 -25.00
C ARG A 14 -10.58 42.05 -25.22
N ALA A 15 -11.82 42.39 -24.88
CA ALA A 15 -13.02 41.68 -25.25
C ALA A 15 -13.70 42.53 -26.33
N ASP A 16 -14.13 41.92 -27.42
CA ASP A 16 -15.21 42.43 -28.25
C ASP A 16 -15.96 41.24 -28.86
N SER A 17 -17.28 41.30 -28.68
CA SER A 17 -18.28 40.33 -29.14
C SER A 17 -18.69 40.64 -30.57
N CYS A 18 -18.95 39.62 -31.39
CA CYS A 18 -19.85 39.74 -32.53
C CYS A 18 -20.56 38.41 -32.84
N ALA A 19 -21.82 38.53 -33.20
CA ALA A 19 -22.85 37.50 -33.16
C ALA A 19 -22.86 36.52 -34.36
N ALA A 20 -23.46 35.35 -34.09
CA ALA A 20 -24.29 34.49 -34.94
C ALA A 20 -24.05 34.44 -36.47
N ASN A 21 -23.80 33.25 -37.04
CA ASN A 21 -24.86 32.46 -37.71
C ASN A 21 -24.40 31.05 -38.14
N THR A 22 -25.40 30.16 -38.08
CA THR A 22 -25.66 28.87 -38.75
C THR A 22 -24.72 28.22 -39.79
N ALA A 23 -24.80 26.88 -39.76
CA ALA A 23 -24.76 25.92 -40.88
C ALA A 23 -23.48 25.06 -41.08
N ALA A 24 -23.65 23.75 -40.85
CA ALA A 24 -22.78 22.67 -41.32
C ALA A 24 -22.76 22.57 -42.85
N PRO A 25 -21.69 21.99 -43.43
CA PRO A 25 -21.93 20.86 -44.33
C PRO A 25 -20.88 19.72 -44.28
N ARG A 26 -21.43 18.51 -44.37
CA ARG A 26 -21.02 17.25 -45.03
C ARG A 26 -19.53 16.99 -45.39
N ARG A 27 -19.10 15.79 -44.99
CA ARG A 27 -17.93 15.01 -45.46
C ARG A 27 -17.85 14.85 -46.99
N PRO A 28 -16.64 14.58 -47.50
CA PRO A 28 -16.45 13.60 -48.55
C PRO A 28 -15.60 12.40 -48.10
N ARG A 29 -15.98 11.23 -48.59
CA ARG A 29 -15.20 9.98 -48.58
C ARG A 29 -14.02 10.12 -49.52
N LEU A 30 -12.85 9.65 -49.13
CA LEU A 30 -11.80 9.24 -50.06
C LEU A 30 -11.33 7.83 -49.70
N THR A 31 -11.61 6.94 -50.64
CA THR A 31 -11.05 5.60 -50.81
C THR A 31 -9.60 5.70 -51.26
N GLY A 32 -8.69 5.00 -50.59
CA GLY A 32 -7.29 4.90 -50.96
C GLY A 32 -6.72 3.56 -50.50
N ARG A 33 -6.46 2.69 -51.47
CA ARG A 33 -5.98 1.31 -51.37
C ARG A 33 -4.45 1.31 -51.42
N PHE A 34 -3.85 0.21 -50.96
CA PHE A 34 -2.43 -0.21 -51.05
C PHE A 34 -1.47 0.26 -49.95
N LEU A 35 -0.98 -0.67 -49.12
CA LEU A 35 0.23 -1.45 -49.43
C LEU A 35 0.37 -2.63 -48.44
N ALA A 36 0.56 -3.81 -49.00
CA ALA A 36 0.86 -5.03 -48.26
C ALA A 36 2.27 -4.94 -47.66
N VAL A 37 2.38 -5.04 -46.34
CA VAL A 37 3.67 -5.22 -45.66
C VAL A 37 3.96 -6.72 -45.59
N ARG A 38 5.07 -7.08 -46.24
CA ARG A 38 5.68 -8.41 -46.25
C ARG A 38 5.89 -8.94 -44.83
N SER A 39 5.49 -10.19 -44.65
CA SER A 39 5.88 -11.07 -43.56
C SER A 39 7.40 -11.27 -43.53
N LEU A 40 8.00 -11.04 -42.37
CA LEU A 40 9.35 -11.50 -42.04
C LEU A 40 9.23 -12.58 -40.97
N THR A 41 9.45 -13.82 -41.39
CA THR A 41 9.68 -14.99 -40.56
C THR A 41 11.07 -14.91 -39.93
N PRO A 42 11.25 -15.23 -38.64
CA PRO A 42 12.52 -15.72 -38.13
C PRO A 42 12.49 -17.24 -37.94
N CYS A 43 13.61 -17.85 -38.30
CA CYS A 43 13.89 -19.27 -38.30
C CYS A 43 14.01 -19.87 -36.88
N ARG A 44 13.75 -21.18 -36.83
CA ARG A 44 13.92 -22.10 -35.70
C ARG A 44 15.37 -22.23 -35.21
N GLY A 45 15.53 -22.44 -33.91
CA GLY A 45 16.69 -23.06 -33.24
C GLY A 45 16.23 -23.80 -31.97
N PRO A 46 16.92 -24.86 -31.50
CA PRO A 46 16.25 -26.11 -31.13
C PRO A 46 15.91 -26.29 -29.63
N ARG A 47 14.91 -27.16 -29.43
CA ARG A 47 14.54 -27.84 -28.18
C ARG A 47 15.70 -28.71 -27.67
N MET A 48 15.98 -28.65 -26.37
CA MET A 48 16.61 -29.73 -25.63
C MET A 48 15.57 -30.36 -24.70
N LEU A 49 15.26 -31.63 -24.98
CA LEU A 49 14.56 -32.57 -24.11
C LEU A 49 15.64 -33.45 -23.46
N ALA A 50 15.59 -33.60 -22.14
CA ALA A 50 16.23 -34.69 -21.42
C ALA A 50 15.29 -35.16 -20.30
N ALA A 51 15.30 -36.47 -20.11
CA ALA A 51 14.25 -37.32 -19.56
C ALA A 51 14.45 -37.58 -18.04
N PRO A 52 13.60 -38.41 -17.40
CA PRO A 52 13.26 -38.32 -15.97
C PRO A 52 14.22 -39.10 -15.07
N VAL A 53 14.21 -38.76 -13.77
CA VAL A 53 14.79 -39.62 -12.72
C VAL A 53 13.65 -40.23 -11.91
N THR A 54 13.70 -41.56 -11.86
CA THR A 54 12.73 -42.48 -11.26
C THR A 54 12.81 -42.52 -9.74
N HIS A 55 11.64 -42.72 -9.13
CA HIS A 55 11.45 -43.09 -7.73
C HIS A 55 12.02 -44.47 -7.39
N THR A 56 12.53 -44.61 -6.15
CA THR A 56 12.69 -45.87 -5.39
C THR A 56 12.32 -45.54 -3.94
N GLU A 57 11.11 -45.90 -3.52
CA GLU A 57 10.77 -47.09 -2.71
C GLU A 57 11.11 -47.00 -1.21
N SER A 58 10.06 -46.72 -0.43
CA SER A 58 9.46 -47.60 0.60
C SER A 58 10.39 -48.46 1.48
N PHE A 59 10.35 -48.27 2.81
CA PHE A 59 9.58 -49.15 3.73
C PHE A 59 9.67 -48.67 5.20
N PRO A 60 8.58 -48.77 5.99
CA PRO A 60 8.54 -48.40 7.40
C PRO A 60 8.70 -49.62 8.32
N LEU A 61 9.26 -49.47 9.52
CA LEU A 61 8.97 -50.40 10.63
C LEU A 61 9.05 -49.70 11.99
N ARG A 62 7.93 -49.77 12.70
CA ARG A 62 7.75 -49.53 14.14
C ARG A 62 7.33 -50.90 14.75
N PRO A 63 7.11 -50.99 16.07
CA PRO A 63 8.05 -51.28 17.15
C PRO A 63 7.80 -52.69 17.76
N SER A 64 8.59 -53.13 18.75
CA SER A 64 8.00 -53.75 19.95
C SER A 64 8.98 -53.93 21.11
N ARG A 65 8.39 -53.89 22.30
CA ARG A 65 8.96 -54.01 23.64
C ARG A 65 9.29 -55.47 24.00
N SER A 66 10.36 -55.67 24.76
CA SER A 66 10.42 -56.62 25.88
C SER A 66 11.63 -56.19 26.73
N GLY A 67 11.62 -56.12 28.05
CA GLY A 67 10.90 -56.87 29.06
C GLY A 67 11.94 -57.54 29.95
N ARG A 68 12.37 -56.89 31.04
CA ARG A 68 13.04 -57.57 32.18
C ARG A 68 12.62 -56.93 33.50
N ARG A 69 12.17 -57.81 34.40
CA ARG A 69 11.74 -57.59 35.79
C ARG A 69 12.96 -57.59 36.75
N PRO A 70 12.78 -57.14 38.01
CA PRO A 70 13.78 -56.44 38.78
C PRO A 70 14.61 -57.35 39.70
N MET A 71 15.81 -56.89 40.05
CA MET A 71 16.64 -57.45 41.12
C MET A 71 16.48 -56.57 42.37
N GLN A 72 15.96 -57.16 43.44
CA GLN A 72 15.81 -56.50 44.74
C GLN A 72 17.13 -56.52 45.50
N GLN A 73 17.53 -55.38 46.06
CA GLN A 73 18.48 -55.31 47.17
C GLN A 73 17.95 -54.33 48.23
N PRO A 74 18.22 -54.58 49.54
CA PRO A 74 17.62 -53.86 50.63
C PRO A 74 18.30 -52.51 50.85
N ILE A 75 17.52 -51.43 50.85
CA ILE A 75 18.00 -50.09 51.21
C ILE A 75 17.80 -49.91 52.71
N VAL A 76 18.93 -49.74 53.41
CA VAL A 76 19.05 -49.31 54.80
C VAL A 76 18.40 -47.93 54.95
N GLY A 77 17.54 -47.78 55.97
CA GLY A 77 16.81 -46.55 56.24
C GLY A 77 17.72 -45.37 56.53
N ILE A 78 17.65 -44.34 55.68
CA ILE A 78 18.20 -43.00 55.91
C ILE A 78 17.04 -42.11 56.37
N PRO A 79 17.18 -41.33 57.46
CA PRO A 79 16.11 -40.45 57.93
C PRO A 79 15.82 -39.38 56.88
N VAL A 80 14.58 -39.33 56.39
CA VAL A 80 14.11 -38.27 55.50
C VAL A 80 13.94 -37.01 56.34
N PHE A 81 14.96 -36.15 56.36
CA PHE A 81 14.80 -34.77 56.79
C PHE A 81 13.88 -34.06 55.79
N ARG A 82 12.64 -33.82 56.21
CA ARG A 82 11.64 -33.09 55.44
C ARG A 82 12.00 -31.61 55.46
N ILE A 83 12.86 -31.18 54.54
CA ILE A 83 13.15 -29.76 54.32
C ILE A 83 11.89 -29.14 53.72
N SER A 84 11.25 -28.27 54.52
CA SER A 84 10.13 -27.43 54.08
C SER A 84 10.61 -26.46 52.99
N TRP A 85 10.15 -26.67 51.76
CA TRP A 85 10.40 -25.81 50.59
C TRP A 85 9.44 -24.61 50.51
N ASN A 86 8.80 -24.21 51.61
CA ASN A 86 7.65 -23.29 51.53
C ASN A 86 7.93 -21.84 51.93
N ALA A 87 9.19 -21.44 52.15
CA ALA A 87 9.49 -20.05 52.57
C ALA A 87 10.48 -19.28 51.68
N PHE A 88 11.24 -19.95 50.80
CA PHE A 88 12.29 -19.28 50.02
C PHE A 88 11.92 -18.96 48.56
N THR A 89 10.90 -19.59 47.99
CA THR A 89 10.52 -19.39 46.57
C THR A 89 9.58 -18.21 46.34
N ALA A 90 8.71 -17.90 47.31
CA ALA A 90 7.75 -16.81 47.19
C ALA A 90 8.41 -15.42 47.17
N SER A 91 9.45 -15.21 48.00
CA SER A 91 10.13 -13.91 48.10
C SER A 91 11.04 -13.62 46.89
N ALA A 92 11.65 -14.64 46.30
CA ALA A 92 12.47 -14.49 45.10
C ALA A 92 11.61 -14.20 43.85
N LEU A 93 10.43 -14.84 43.74
CA LEU A 93 9.46 -14.53 42.67
C LEU A 93 8.87 -13.14 42.81
N ALA A 94 8.54 -12.71 44.03
CA ALA A 94 7.99 -11.38 44.29
C ALA A 94 9.00 -10.27 43.96
N LEU A 95 10.29 -10.46 44.26
CA LEU A 95 11.33 -9.50 43.94
C LEU A 95 11.64 -9.45 42.43
N ALA A 96 11.63 -10.61 41.75
CA ALA A 96 11.77 -10.68 40.29
C ALA A 96 10.59 -10.01 39.56
N LEU A 97 9.36 -10.19 40.06
CA LEU A 97 8.16 -9.56 39.51
C LEU A 97 8.17 -8.04 39.75
N ALA A 98 8.59 -7.60 40.95
CA ALA A 98 8.73 -6.18 41.28
C ALA A 98 9.81 -5.47 40.43
N LEU A 99 10.95 -6.13 40.16
CA LEU A 99 11.95 -5.60 39.23
C LEU A 99 11.44 -5.55 37.79
N ALA A 100 10.72 -6.56 37.32
CA ALA A 100 10.14 -6.57 35.97
C ALA A 100 9.10 -5.45 35.77
N LEU A 101 8.26 -5.19 36.78
CA LEU A 101 7.29 -4.08 36.78
C LEU A 101 7.96 -2.69 36.89
N ALA A 102 9.09 -2.58 37.60
CA ALA A 102 9.87 -1.34 37.68
C ALA A 102 10.64 -1.05 36.39
N LEU A 103 11.08 -2.08 35.65
CA LEU A 103 11.73 -1.94 34.36
C LEU A 103 10.73 -1.57 33.25
N SER A 104 9.49 -2.08 33.29
CA SER A 104 8.45 -1.71 32.30
C SER A 104 7.87 -0.31 32.49
N SER A 105 8.14 0.35 33.61
CA SER A 105 7.68 1.71 33.95
C SER A 105 8.80 2.76 33.90
N SER A 106 9.98 2.37 33.42
CA SER A 106 11.13 3.27 33.29
C SER A 106 10.99 4.20 32.06
N PRO A 107 11.29 5.51 32.19
CA PRO A 107 11.20 6.47 31.08
C PRO A 107 12.12 6.13 29.89
N LEU A 108 13.15 5.30 30.12
CA LEU A 108 14.05 4.79 29.08
C LEU A 108 13.36 3.86 28.06
N PHE A 109 12.37 3.05 28.46
CA PHE A 109 11.63 2.21 27.51
C PHE A 109 10.62 3.02 26.68
N ALA A 110 10.00 4.03 27.28
CA ALA A 110 9.17 4.99 26.55
C ALA A 110 10.00 5.83 25.56
N GLN A 111 11.21 6.23 25.95
CA GLN A 111 12.14 6.96 25.08
C GLN A 111 12.69 6.08 23.95
N ALA A 112 12.93 4.79 24.16
CA ALA A 112 13.35 3.87 23.10
C ALA A 112 12.24 3.67 22.04
N GLY A 113 10.98 3.51 22.45
CA GLY A 113 9.85 3.40 21.52
C GLY A 113 9.57 4.68 20.74
N LEU A 114 9.75 5.86 21.36
CA LEU A 114 9.63 7.15 20.68
C LEU A 114 10.81 7.41 19.72
N ALA A 115 12.03 6.98 20.05
CA ALA A 115 13.19 7.09 19.16
C ALA A 115 13.14 6.12 17.97
N GLU A 116 12.63 4.90 18.14
CA GLU A 116 12.34 3.99 17.01
C GLU A 116 11.23 4.56 16.10
N GLN A 117 10.22 5.21 16.68
CA GLN A 117 9.16 5.90 15.92
C GLN A 117 9.67 7.13 15.16
N GLU A 118 10.57 7.92 15.72
CA GLU A 118 11.20 9.06 15.02
C GLU A 118 12.04 8.62 13.82
N GLY A 119 12.67 7.44 13.87
CA GLY A 119 13.40 6.85 12.74
C GLY A 119 12.51 6.31 11.61
N ARG A 120 11.18 6.25 11.81
CA ARG A 120 10.20 5.69 10.87
C ARG A 120 9.20 6.72 10.34
N ALA A 121 9.20 7.95 10.88
CA ALA A 121 8.35 9.03 10.38
C ALA A 121 8.73 9.40 8.94
N MET A 122 7.71 9.46 8.06
CA MET A 122 7.89 9.77 6.64
C MET A 122 7.10 11.02 6.29
N ARG A 123 7.54 11.76 5.26
CA ARG A 123 6.73 12.82 4.66
C ARG A 123 5.89 12.23 3.55
N ILE A 124 4.57 12.38 3.65
CA ILE A 124 3.62 11.79 2.73
C ILE A 124 2.76 12.89 2.09
N GLY A 125 2.85 13.01 0.77
CA GLY A 125 2.00 13.90 -0.01
C GLY A 125 0.74 13.16 -0.46
N ILE A 126 -0.45 13.70 -0.17
CA ILE A 126 -1.71 13.08 -0.57
C ILE A 126 -2.35 13.93 -1.67
N ILE A 127 -2.33 13.42 -2.90
CA ILE A 127 -3.00 14.05 -4.03
C ILE A 127 -4.43 13.52 -4.11
N GLY A 128 -5.38 14.34 -3.66
CA GLY A 128 -6.79 13.99 -3.57
C GLY A 128 -7.23 13.64 -2.15
N SER A 129 -7.56 14.67 -1.36
CA SER A 129 -7.96 14.53 0.06
C SER A 129 -9.45 14.25 0.26
N GLY A 130 -10.05 13.45 -0.62
CA GLY A 130 -11.44 13.01 -0.50
C GLY A 130 -11.63 11.92 0.57
N THR A 131 -12.73 11.17 0.51
CA THR A 131 -13.07 10.15 1.53
C THR A 131 -11.94 9.14 1.79
N MET A 132 -11.29 8.62 0.75
CA MET A 132 -10.20 7.66 0.91
C MET A 132 -8.88 8.32 1.30
N GLY A 133 -8.43 9.33 0.53
CA GLY A 133 -7.16 10.00 0.78
C GLY A 133 -7.11 10.71 2.14
N GLY A 134 -8.21 11.36 2.55
CA GLY A 134 -8.34 11.97 3.86
C GLY A 134 -8.26 10.93 4.99
N ALA A 135 -9.05 9.86 4.92
CA ALA A 135 -9.05 8.82 5.95
C ALA A 135 -7.70 8.11 6.10
N ILE A 136 -7.03 7.76 4.99
CA ILE A 136 -5.71 7.14 5.02
C ILE A 136 -4.68 8.12 5.61
N GLY A 137 -4.72 9.39 5.20
CA GLY A 137 -3.80 10.39 5.74
C GLY A 137 -3.98 10.65 7.23
N LEU A 138 -5.21 10.62 7.76
CA LEU A 138 -5.45 10.70 9.20
C LEU A 138 -4.79 9.52 9.93
N LEU A 139 -4.99 8.30 9.43
CA LEU A 139 -4.38 7.10 10.02
C LEU A 139 -2.84 7.16 9.98
N TRP A 140 -2.25 7.66 8.89
CA TRP A 140 -0.80 7.85 8.81
C TRP A 140 -0.29 8.97 9.73
N ALA A 141 -1.05 10.06 9.92
CA ALA A 141 -0.70 11.09 10.89
C ALA A 141 -0.75 10.54 12.33
N GLU A 142 -1.77 9.75 12.65
CA GLU A 142 -1.90 9.03 13.94
C GLU A 142 -0.73 8.06 14.16
N ALA A 143 -0.26 7.40 13.10
CA ALA A 143 0.91 6.52 13.13
C ALA A 143 2.26 7.28 13.23
N GLY A 144 2.25 8.62 13.15
CA GLY A 144 3.42 9.47 13.36
C GLY A 144 4.06 10.05 12.09
N HIS A 145 3.49 9.83 10.91
CA HIS A 145 4.00 10.42 9.66
C HIS A 145 3.59 11.89 9.50
N GLU A 146 4.36 12.66 8.73
CA GLU A 146 4.02 14.03 8.36
C GLU A 146 3.24 14.05 7.04
N ILE A 147 2.10 14.72 7.02
CA ILE A 147 1.14 14.66 5.92
C ILE A 147 0.94 16.03 5.29
N LEU A 148 0.97 16.10 3.96
CA LEU A 148 0.45 17.25 3.22
C LEU A 148 -0.76 16.80 2.40
N PHE A 149 -1.95 17.22 2.86
CA PHE A 149 -3.21 16.97 2.19
C PHE A 149 -3.40 17.96 1.03
N SER A 150 -3.63 17.45 -0.18
CA SER A 150 -3.87 18.29 -1.34
C SER A 150 -5.32 18.31 -1.81
N SER A 151 -5.73 19.49 -2.28
CA SER A 151 -7.02 19.74 -2.93
C SER A 151 -6.85 20.87 -3.94
N ARG A 152 -7.86 21.05 -4.79
CA ARG A 152 -8.00 22.26 -5.62
C ARG A 152 -8.42 23.47 -4.78
N ASN A 153 -9.03 23.22 -3.63
CA ASN A 153 -9.41 24.22 -2.62
C ASN A 153 -8.79 23.81 -1.27
N PRO A 154 -7.50 24.08 -1.02
CA PRO A 154 -6.83 23.63 0.22
C PRO A 154 -7.44 24.22 1.49
N ASP A 155 -8.03 25.42 1.41
CA ASP A 155 -8.69 26.09 2.53
C ASP A 155 -9.91 25.29 3.05
N GLU A 156 -10.50 24.42 2.24
CA GLU A 156 -11.61 23.54 2.67
C GLU A 156 -11.11 22.33 3.49
N LEU A 157 -9.79 22.10 3.59
CA LEU A 157 -9.21 20.97 4.30
C LEU A 157 -8.86 21.26 5.76
N MET A 158 -9.20 22.43 6.30
CA MET A 158 -8.74 22.86 7.63
C MET A 158 -9.21 21.93 8.75
N ASP A 159 -10.45 21.42 8.70
CA ASP A 159 -10.95 20.46 9.68
C ASP A 159 -10.17 19.13 9.64
N LEU A 160 -9.79 18.69 8.43
CA LEU A 160 -8.98 17.48 8.22
C LEU A 160 -7.56 17.68 8.77
N VAL A 161 -6.94 18.82 8.45
CA VAL A 161 -5.62 19.20 8.97
C VAL A 161 -5.62 19.28 10.49
N GLN A 162 -6.64 19.90 11.08
CA GLN A 162 -6.77 20.03 12.52
C GLN A 162 -6.91 18.66 13.20
N SER A 163 -7.63 17.73 12.57
CA SER A 163 -7.79 16.36 13.08
C SER A 163 -6.49 15.56 13.08
N ALA A 164 -5.53 15.91 12.22
CA ALA A 164 -4.21 15.29 12.12
C ALA A 164 -3.06 16.16 12.69
N ALA A 165 -3.39 17.23 13.43
CA ALA A 165 -2.39 18.09 14.04
C ALA A 165 -1.55 17.33 15.10
N PRO A 166 -0.25 17.68 15.28
CA PRO A 166 0.51 18.74 14.61
C PRO A 166 1.16 18.31 13.29
N ARG A 167 0.89 17.10 12.80
CA ARG A 167 1.64 16.46 11.73
C ARG A 167 1.06 16.67 10.33
N ALA A 168 0.02 17.49 10.20
CA ALA A 168 -0.64 17.73 8.93
C ALA A 168 -0.61 19.19 8.49
N SER A 169 -0.56 19.39 7.18
CA SER A 169 -0.77 20.67 6.51
C SER A 169 -1.59 20.47 5.23
N ALA A 170 -2.04 21.55 4.61
CA ALA A 170 -2.76 21.51 3.34
C ALA A 170 -2.10 22.38 2.27
N GLY A 171 -2.24 21.98 1.01
CA GLY A 171 -1.73 22.72 -0.14
C GLY A 171 -2.28 22.22 -1.46
N TYR A 172 -1.69 22.69 -2.57
CA TYR A 172 -2.00 22.21 -3.90
C TYR A 172 -1.25 20.91 -4.23
N ALA A 173 -1.60 20.27 -5.35
CA ALA A 173 -1.06 18.96 -5.72
C ALA A 173 0.46 18.98 -5.97
N ASP A 174 0.99 20.06 -6.54
CA ASP A 174 2.42 20.31 -6.73
C ASP A 174 3.17 20.38 -5.38
N ALA A 175 2.61 21.10 -4.40
CA ALA A 175 3.16 21.19 -3.06
C ALA A 175 3.21 19.82 -2.37
N ALA A 176 2.14 19.01 -2.51
CA ALA A 176 2.11 17.65 -1.99
C ALA A 176 3.15 16.73 -2.65
N ALA A 177 3.27 16.79 -3.99
CA ALA A 177 4.25 16.01 -4.74
C ALA A 177 5.70 16.40 -4.38
N TYR A 178 5.94 17.69 -4.16
CA TYR A 178 7.25 18.20 -3.75
C TYR A 178 7.59 17.77 -2.32
N PHE A 179 6.65 17.94 -1.39
CA PHE A 179 6.81 17.64 0.03
C PHE A 179 7.05 16.16 0.33
N GLY A 180 6.25 15.28 -0.27
CA GLY A 180 6.24 13.86 0.07
C GLY A 180 7.47 13.11 -0.45
N ASP A 181 8.08 12.29 0.41
CA ASP A 181 9.00 11.23 -0.01
C ASP A 181 8.22 10.02 -0.55
N VAL A 182 6.98 9.86 -0.06
CA VAL A 182 5.94 8.96 -0.58
C VAL A 182 4.74 9.79 -1.00
N ILE A 183 4.09 9.42 -2.10
CA ILE A 183 2.92 10.12 -2.63
C ILE A 183 1.75 9.15 -2.75
N LEU A 184 0.58 9.51 -2.24
CA LEU A 184 -0.67 8.78 -2.46
C LEU A 184 -1.50 9.49 -3.53
N LEU A 185 -1.82 8.78 -4.62
CA LEU A 185 -2.74 9.24 -5.65
C LEU A 185 -4.16 8.72 -5.37
N ALA A 186 -5.00 9.59 -4.83
CA ALA A 186 -6.38 9.32 -4.46
C ALA A 186 -7.36 10.20 -5.26
N VAL A 187 -7.13 10.31 -6.57
CA VAL A 187 -7.96 11.07 -7.52
C VAL A 187 -8.68 10.16 -8.52
N PRO A 188 -9.75 10.64 -9.19
CA PRO A 188 -10.29 9.99 -10.39
C PRO A 188 -9.21 9.75 -11.47
N PRO A 189 -9.18 8.58 -12.13
CA PRO A 189 -8.30 8.32 -13.28
C PRO A 189 -8.39 9.36 -14.40
N GLY A 190 -9.56 9.97 -14.64
CA GLY A 190 -9.68 11.05 -15.62
C GLY A 190 -8.80 12.28 -15.36
N ALA A 191 -8.31 12.48 -14.12
CA ALA A 191 -7.39 13.57 -13.77
C ALA A 191 -5.91 13.20 -13.97
N ILE A 192 -5.59 11.92 -14.13
CA ILE A 192 -4.20 11.42 -14.16
C ILE A 192 -3.40 11.93 -15.36
N PRO A 193 -3.96 12.02 -16.60
CA PRO A 193 -3.21 12.59 -17.72
C PRO A 193 -2.67 14.00 -17.43
N GLN A 194 -3.54 14.88 -16.93
CA GLN A 194 -3.15 16.25 -16.58
C GLN A 194 -2.15 16.29 -15.42
N ILE A 195 -2.32 15.45 -14.40
CA ILE A 195 -1.38 15.36 -13.27
C ILE A 195 0.00 14.89 -13.74
N GLY A 196 0.05 13.90 -14.64
CA GLY A 196 1.29 13.42 -15.23
C GLY A 196 2.02 14.52 -16.03
N GLU A 197 1.27 15.28 -16.82
CA GLU A 197 1.79 16.42 -17.60
C GLU A 197 2.31 17.55 -16.71
N ASP A 198 1.51 18.00 -15.74
CA ASP A 198 1.81 19.20 -14.95
C ASP A 198 2.88 18.94 -13.88
N ILE A 199 2.77 17.81 -13.18
CA ILE A 199 3.55 17.55 -11.95
C ILE A 199 4.18 16.16 -11.89
N GLY A 200 4.05 15.33 -12.93
CA GLY A 200 4.65 13.98 -12.97
C GLY A 200 6.16 13.99 -12.77
N HIS A 201 6.83 15.04 -13.24
CA HIS A 201 8.28 15.24 -13.06
C HIS A 201 8.70 15.35 -11.58
N LEU A 202 7.82 15.83 -10.68
CA LEU A 202 8.09 15.92 -9.24
C LEU A 202 8.07 14.55 -8.54
N MET A 203 7.50 13.53 -9.19
CA MET A 203 7.33 12.19 -8.64
C MET A 203 8.39 11.19 -9.11
N GLN A 204 9.32 11.62 -9.97
CA GLN A 204 10.39 10.76 -10.47
C GLN A 204 11.30 10.29 -9.33
N GLY A 205 11.59 8.98 -9.29
CA GLY A 205 12.37 8.35 -8.23
C GLY A 205 11.65 8.19 -6.89
N LYS A 206 10.46 8.80 -6.72
CA LYS A 206 9.67 8.70 -5.48
C LYS A 206 8.75 7.49 -5.50
N VAL A 207 8.37 7.03 -4.31
CA VAL A 207 7.34 5.99 -4.17
C VAL A 207 5.97 6.63 -4.40
N VAL A 208 5.23 6.11 -5.36
CA VAL A 208 3.87 6.59 -5.68
C VAL A 208 2.89 5.45 -5.49
N ILE A 209 1.93 5.64 -4.59
CA ILE A 209 0.87 4.70 -4.27
C ILE A 209 -0.35 5.03 -5.13
N ASP A 210 -0.71 4.12 -6.03
CA ASP A 210 -1.91 4.22 -6.86
C ASP A 210 -3.11 3.53 -6.20
N LEU A 211 -4.03 4.35 -5.70
CA LEU A 211 -5.32 3.93 -5.12
C LEU A 211 -6.46 3.95 -6.16
N THR A 212 -6.21 4.40 -7.38
CA THR A 212 -7.26 4.78 -8.32
C THR A 212 -8.03 3.58 -8.87
N ASN A 213 -9.31 3.83 -9.18
CA ASN A 213 -10.20 2.88 -9.85
C ASN A 213 -11.01 3.61 -10.92
N PRO A 214 -10.93 3.21 -12.20
CA PRO A 214 -11.68 3.87 -13.26
C PRO A 214 -13.17 3.50 -13.22
N ARG A 215 -14.01 4.45 -13.61
CA ARG A 215 -15.45 4.25 -13.71
C ARG A 215 -16.00 4.93 -14.96
N ALA A 216 -16.76 4.18 -15.77
CA ALA A 216 -17.28 4.69 -17.04
C ALA A 216 -18.20 5.91 -16.87
N ASP A 217 -18.94 6.02 -15.76
CA ASP A 217 -19.83 7.14 -15.47
C ASP A 217 -19.11 8.45 -15.14
N ARG A 218 -17.81 8.39 -14.80
CA ARG A 218 -16.99 9.54 -14.41
C ARG A 218 -15.82 9.78 -15.36
N ASP A 219 -15.15 8.72 -15.78
CA ASP A 219 -13.89 8.74 -16.52
C ASP A 219 -14.09 8.42 -18.02
N GLY A 220 -15.30 8.04 -18.45
CA GLY A 220 -15.63 7.84 -19.86
C GLY A 220 -14.79 6.73 -20.52
N PRO A 221 -14.42 6.88 -21.82
CA PRO A 221 -13.70 5.87 -22.60
C PRO A 221 -12.37 5.42 -21.99
N LEU A 222 -11.71 6.29 -21.21
CA LEU A 222 -10.48 5.97 -20.47
C LEU A 222 -10.66 4.74 -19.57
N THR A 223 -11.88 4.50 -19.08
CA THR A 223 -12.17 3.34 -18.24
C THR A 223 -11.92 2.02 -18.96
N ASP A 224 -12.42 1.89 -20.19
CA ASP A 224 -12.32 0.64 -20.94
C ASP A 224 -10.87 0.36 -21.30
N GLU A 225 -10.13 1.40 -21.73
CA GLU A 225 -8.69 1.31 -22.03
C GLU A 225 -7.87 0.86 -20.82
N TRP A 226 -8.13 1.45 -19.65
CA TRP A 226 -7.41 1.12 -18.41
C TRP A 226 -7.73 -0.28 -17.91
N LEU A 227 -8.99 -0.72 -18.00
CA LEU A 227 -9.40 -2.06 -17.59
C LEU A 227 -8.86 -3.14 -18.55
N GLU A 228 -8.80 -2.87 -19.85
CA GLU A 228 -8.21 -3.79 -20.84
C GLU A 228 -6.70 -3.98 -20.59
N MET A 229 -6.00 -2.88 -20.32
CA MET A 229 -4.56 -2.91 -20.06
C MET A 229 -4.20 -3.44 -18.67
N GLY A 230 -5.09 -3.22 -17.68
CA GLY A 230 -4.81 -3.34 -16.26
C GLY A 230 -4.38 -2.00 -15.67
N THR A 231 -5.05 -1.56 -14.61
CA THR A 231 -4.95 -0.15 -14.17
C THR A 231 -3.56 0.25 -13.70
N GLY A 232 -2.78 -0.68 -13.14
CA GLY A 232 -1.40 -0.42 -12.72
C GLY A 232 -0.49 -0.10 -13.92
N LEU A 233 -0.61 -0.86 -15.02
CA LEU A 233 0.17 -0.60 -16.23
C LEU A 233 -0.32 0.67 -16.94
N ALA A 234 -1.62 0.93 -16.94
CA ALA A 234 -2.18 2.16 -17.49
C ALA A 234 -1.65 3.40 -16.74
N MET A 235 -1.66 3.38 -15.41
CA MET A 235 -1.10 4.45 -14.57
C MET A 235 0.39 4.70 -14.86
N ALA A 236 1.18 3.63 -15.05
CA ALA A 236 2.62 3.74 -15.30
C ALA A 236 2.96 4.55 -16.58
N GLN A 237 2.04 4.63 -17.56
CA GLN A 237 2.25 5.43 -18.77
C GLN A 237 2.30 6.94 -18.49
N TYR A 238 1.62 7.40 -17.43
CA TYR A 238 1.52 8.82 -17.09
C TYR A 238 2.57 9.28 -16.08
N LEU A 239 3.25 8.34 -15.42
CA LEU A 239 4.22 8.63 -14.36
C LEU A 239 5.57 7.93 -14.61
N PRO A 240 6.21 8.17 -15.77
CA PRO A 240 7.48 7.53 -16.08
C PRO A 240 8.55 7.91 -15.05
N GLY A 241 9.27 6.89 -14.56
CA GLY A 241 10.32 7.07 -13.56
C GLY A 241 9.85 7.10 -12.11
N ALA A 242 8.54 7.10 -11.85
CA ALA A 242 8.02 6.88 -10.50
C ALA A 242 8.17 5.41 -10.07
N ARG A 243 8.44 5.18 -8.79
CA ARG A 243 8.45 3.83 -8.19
C ARG A 243 7.01 3.46 -7.83
N LEU A 244 6.24 3.10 -8.84
CA LEU A 244 4.79 2.93 -8.75
C LEU A 244 4.40 1.63 -8.02
N VAL A 245 3.48 1.76 -7.06
CA VAL A 245 2.91 0.64 -6.31
C VAL A 245 1.38 0.79 -6.27
N LYS A 246 0.67 -0.21 -6.75
CA LYS A 246 -0.79 -0.32 -6.63
C LYS A 246 -1.15 -0.88 -5.26
N ALA A 247 -1.94 -0.14 -4.48
CA ALA A 247 -2.43 -0.56 -3.16
C ALA A 247 -3.70 0.21 -2.77
N PHE A 248 -4.42 -0.26 -1.75
CA PHE A 248 -5.67 0.34 -1.20
C PHE A 248 -6.86 0.47 -2.16
N ASN A 249 -6.69 0.30 -3.48
CA ASN A 249 -7.75 0.42 -4.48
C ASN A 249 -8.88 -0.63 -4.30
N SER A 250 -8.60 -1.76 -3.66
CA SER A 250 -9.58 -2.81 -3.35
C SER A 250 -10.37 -2.57 -2.06
N LEU A 251 -10.17 -1.43 -1.38
CA LEU A 251 -10.84 -1.11 -0.12
C LEU A 251 -11.97 -0.10 -0.30
N GLY A 252 -13.02 -0.25 0.51
CA GLY A 252 -14.01 0.81 0.74
C GLY A 252 -13.69 1.59 2.02
N ALA A 253 -14.06 2.86 2.09
CA ALA A 253 -13.73 3.73 3.22
C ALA A 253 -14.18 3.18 4.60
N ARG A 254 -15.29 2.45 4.65
CA ARG A 254 -15.76 1.80 5.90
C ARG A 254 -14.79 0.75 6.45
N MET A 255 -13.97 0.15 5.59
CA MET A 255 -12.98 -0.85 5.94
C MET A 255 -11.74 -0.23 6.59
N LEU A 256 -11.48 1.07 6.35
CA LEU A 256 -10.44 1.81 7.07
C LEU A 256 -10.87 2.09 8.52
N ALA A 257 -12.15 2.43 8.73
CA ALA A 257 -12.70 2.67 10.06
C ALA A 257 -12.86 1.38 10.88
N ASN A 258 -13.01 0.23 10.23
CA ASN A 258 -13.06 -1.08 10.86
C ASN A 258 -12.14 -2.07 10.12
N PRO A 259 -10.85 -2.11 10.49
CA PRO A 259 -9.85 -2.90 9.78
C PRO A 259 -9.94 -4.41 10.04
N ILE A 260 -10.96 -4.87 10.78
CA ILE A 260 -11.20 -6.29 11.05
C ILE A 260 -12.29 -6.82 10.11
N GLY A 261 -11.93 -7.82 9.32
CA GLY A 261 -12.79 -8.47 8.34
C GLY A 261 -13.79 -9.43 8.99
N ARG A 262 -14.65 -10.04 8.18
CA ARG A 262 -15.69 -10.97 8.67
C ARG A 262 -15.13 -12.23 9.33
N SER A 263 -13.89 -12.60 9.03
CA SER A 263 -13.19 -13.71 9.67
C SER A 263 -12.71 -13.39 11.09
N GLY A 264 -12.78 -12.12 11.53
CA GLY A 264 -12.17 -11.66 12.78
C GLY A 264 -10.67 -11.34 12.66
N GLU A 265 -10.09 -11.49 11.47
CA GLU A 265 -8.70 -11.13 11.18
C GLU A 265 -8.62 -9.74 10.53
N LYS A 266 -7.42 -9.14 10.53
CA LYS A 266 -7.16 -7.91 9.78
C LYS A 266 -7.49 -8.10 8.30
N ILE A 267 -8.14 -7.09 7.73
CA ILE A 267 -8.43 -7.02 6.30
C ILE A 267 -7.11 -6.94 5.54
N GLY A 268 -7.00 -7.75 4.50
CA GLY A 268 -5.84 -7.78 3.63
C GLY A 268 -5.84 -6.65 2.60
N VAL A 269 -4.67 -6.12 2.28
CA VAL A 269 -4.47 -5.13 1.20
C VAL A 269 -3.51 -5.73 0.16
N PRO A 270 -3.99 -6.08 -1.04
CA PRO A 270 -3.11 -6.54 -2.10
C PRO A 270 -2.19 -5.40 -2.56
N ILE A 271 -0.91 -5.72 -2.77
CA ILE A 271 0.14 -4.81 -3.19
C ILE A 271 0.84 -5.36 -4.43
N ALA A 272 0.90 -4.56 -5.48
CA ALA A 272 1.65 -4.87 -6.70
C ALA A 272 2.53 -3.71 -7.13
N GLY A 273 3.78 -4.00 -7.51
CA GLY A 273 4.78 -3.02 -7.91
C GLY A 273 6.03 -3.71 -8.43
N ASP A 274 6.75 -3.04 -9.32
CA ASP A 274 7.97 -3.61 -9.93
C ASP A 274 9.23 -3.42 -9.09
N ASP A 275 9.23 -2.40 -8.22
CA ASP A 275 10.29 -2.11 -7.28
C ASP A 275 10.01 -2.80 -5.93
N ALA A 276 10.91 -3.68 -5.49
CA ALA A 276 10.72 -4.46 -4.28
C ALA A 276 10.76 -3.61 -3.01
N GLU A 277 11.69 -2.66 -2.91
CA GLU A 277 11.83 -1.79 -1.75
C GLU A 277 10.64 -0.82 -1.66
N ALA A 278 10.14 -0.32 -2.79
CA ALA A 278 8.93 0.50 -2.81
C ALA A 278 7.71 -0.29 -2.28
N ARG A 279 7.57 -1.56 -2.64
CA ARG A 279 6.50 -2.41 -2.08
C ARG A 279 6.65 -2.62 -0.58
N ASP A 280 7.86 -2.79 -0.08
CA ASP A 280 8.12 -2.98 1.36
C ASP A 280 7.76 -1.73 2.16
N ILE A 281 8.14 -0.54 1.66
CA ILE A 281 7.72 0.76 2.22
C ILE A 281 6.19 0.85 2.27
N VAL A 282 5.51 0.53 1.15
CA VAL A 282 4.04 0.58 1.10
C VAL A 282 3.40 -0.46 2.01
N ALA A 283 4.01 -1.62 2.20
CA ALA A 283 3.52 -2.62 3.14
C ALA A 283 3.60 -2.16 4.58
N ASP A 284 4.66 -1.45 4.97
CA ASP A 284 4.73 -0.81 6.28
C ASP A 284 3.65 0.26 6.46
N LEU A 285 3.46 1.12 5.45
CA LEU A 285 2.39 2.11 5.46
C LEU A 285 1.00 1.47 5.52
N VAL A 286 0.78 0.31 4.91
CA VAL A 286 -0.46 -0.47 5.08
C VAL A 286 -0.63 -0.92 6.53
N ARG A 287 0.44 -1.44 7.16
CA ARG A 287 0.38 -1.86 8.58
C ARG A 287 0.07 -0.71 9.51
N ASP A 288 0.58 0.49 9.21
CA ASP A 288 0.31 1.72 9.96
C ASP A 288 -1.17 2.13 9.93
N THR A 289 -1.93 1.71 8.92
CA THR A 289 -3.40 1.88 8.90
C THR A 289 -4.16 0.81 9.68
N GLY A 290 -3.47 -0.13 10.33
CA GLY A 290 -4.08 -1.27 11.04
C GLY A 290 -4.49 -2.44 10.15
N LEU A 291 -4.24 -2.36 8.84
CA LEU A 291 -4.52 -3.40 7.85
C LEU A 291 -3.33 -4.37 7.66
N GLU A 292 -3.52 -5.43 6.88
CA GLU A 292 -2.48 -6.44 6.62
C GLU A 292 -2.05 -6.46 5.15
N PRO A 293 -0.77 -6.19 4.81
CA PRO A 293 -0.31 -6.20 3.43
C PRO A 293 -0.22 -7.61 2.84
N VAL A 294 -0.56 -7.74 1.56
CA VAL A 294 -0.46 -8.99 0.78
C VAL A 294 0.30 -8.73 -0.51
N MET A 295 1.53 -9.22 -0.59
CA MET A 295 2.37 -9.04 -1.78
C MET A 295 1.87 -9.90 -2.94
N VAL A 296 1.30 -9.26 -3.96
CA VAL A 296 0.85 -9.91 -5.19
C VAL A 296 2.01 -10.06 -6.17
N GLY A 297 2.95 -9.12 -6.18
CA GLY A 297 4.15 -9.20 -7.01
C GLY A 297 4.30 -7.99 -7.93
N ARG A 298 4.61 -8.25 -9.21
CA ARG A 298 4.88 -7.22 -10.22
C ARG A 298 3.65 -6.37 -10.53
N LEU A 299 3.85 -5.15 -11.02
CA LEU A 299 2.79 -4.18 -11.27
C LEU A 299 1.73 -4.68 -12.26
N GLU A 300 2.12 -5.52 -13.24
CA GLU A 300 1.20 -6.14 -14.20
C GLU A 300 0.08 -6.97 -13.54
N ARG A 301 0.35 -7.53 -12.35
CA ARG A 301 -0.62 -8.32 -11.59
C ARG A 301 -1.62 -7.46 -10.83
N ALA A 302 -1.48 -6.13 -10.84
CA ALA A 302 -2.43 -5.22 -10.21
C ALA A 302 -3.87 -5.43 -10.71
N LYS A 303 -4.01 -5.83 -11.98
CA LYS A 303 -5.31 -6.16 -12.59
C LYS A 303 -6.09 -7.26 -11.87
N GLU A 304 -5.41 -8.13 -11.13
CA GLU A 304 -6.04 -9.23 -10.39
C GLU A 304 -6.87 -8.74 -9.20
N PHE A 305 -6.64 -7.50 -8.74
CA PHE A 305 -7.41 -6.85 -7.68
C PHE A 305 -8.01 -5.51 -8.11
N ASP A 306 -8.18 -5.30 -9.42
CA ASP A 306 -8.90 -4.16 -9.96
C ASP A 306 -10.41 -4.23 -9.66
N ARG A 307 -11.08 -3.10 -9.85
CA ARG A 307 -12.54 -3.01 -9.75
C ARG A 307 -13.21 -4.07 -10.63
N GLY A 308 -14.05 -4.90 -10.01
CA GLY A 308 -14.75 -6.01 -10.67
C GLY A 308 -14.09 -7.38 -10.45
N SER A 309 -12.90 -7.42 -9.88
CA SER A 309 -12.28 -8.67 -9.42
C SER A 309 -13.00 -9.26 -8.19
N PRO A 310 -12.85 -10.57 -7.91
CA PRO A 310 -13.45 -11.21 -6.73
C PRO A 310 -12.96 -10.66 -5.38
N VAL A 311 -11.79 -10.03 -5.36
CA VAL A 311 -11.17 -9.49 -4.14
C VAL A 311 -11.45 -8.00 -3.92
N TRP A 312 -12.14 -7.34 -4.84
CA TRP A 312 -12.45 -5.92 -4.75
C TRP A 312 -13.58 -5.66 -3.73
N VAL A 313 -13.27 -4.88 -2.69
CA VAL A 313 -14.18 -4.48 -1.59
C VAL A 313 -14.79 -5.71 -0.88
N SER A 314 -14.05 -6.83 -0.87
CA SER A 314 -14.52 -8.09 -0.28
C SER A 314 -14.41 -8.12 1.24
N GLY A 315 -13.43 -7.40 1.81
CA GLY A 315 -13.09 -7.45 3.24
C GLY A 315 -12.50 -8.77 3.69
N GLN A 316 -11.87 -9.49 2.75
CA GLN A 316 -11.13 -10.71 3.02
C GLN A 316 -9.87 -10.44 3.85
N SER A 317 -9.48 -11.42 4.67
CA SER A 317 -8.21 -11.39 5.37
C SER A 317 -7.03 -11.67 4.45
N ALA A 318 -5.82 -11.47 4.95
CA ALA A 318 -4.60 -11.75 4.18
C ALA A 318 -4.49 -13.23 3.74
N ALA A 319 -4.93 -14.18 4.57
CA ALA A 319 -4.94 -15.60 4.20
C ALA A 319 -5.92 -15.88 3.05
N GLN A 320 -7.14 -15.32 3.15
CA GLN A 320 -8.16 -15.46 2.12
C GLN A 320 -7.76 -14.79 0.80
N LEU A 321 -7.07 -13.64 0.86
CA LEU A 321 -6.54 -12.99 -0.34
C LEU A 321 -5.44 -13.81 -1.00
N ARG A 322 -4.52 -14.41 -0.22
CA ARG A 322 -3.48 -15.29 -0.79
C ARG A 322 -4.10 -16.47 -1.52
N GLU A 323 -5.12 -17.10 -0.93
CA GLU A 323 -5.86 -18.16 -1.59
C GLU A 323 -6.55 -17.67 -2.89
N ALA A 324 -7.31 -16.58 -2.81
CA ALA A 324 -8.06 -16.05 -3.95
C ALA A 324 -7.16 -15.60 -5.12
N LEU A 325 -5.95 -15.12 -4.82
CA LEU A 325 -4.97 -14.65 -5.79
C LEU A 325 -3.91 -15.71 -6.15
N ASN A 326 -4.10 -16.96 -5.73
CA ASN A 326 -3.19 -18.08 -5.97
C ASN A 326 -1.73 -17.78 -5.55
N LEU A 327 -1.56 -17.08 -4.43
CA LEU A 327 -0.28 -16.74 -3.84
C LEU A 327 0.13 -17.87 -2.89
N ARG A 328 1.35 -18.38 -3.07
CA ARG A 328 1.92 -19.44 -2.24
C ARG A 328 2.71 -18.88 -1.07
#